data_AF-A0A967B5Q9-F1
#
_entry.id   AF-A0A967B5Q9-F1
#
_cell.length_a   1.000
_cell.length_b   1.000
_cell.length_c   1.000
_cell.angle_alpha   90.00
_cell.angle_beta   90.00
_cell.angle_gamma   90.00
#
_symmetry.space_group_name_H-M   'P 1'
#
loop_
_entity.id
_entity.type
_entity.pdbx_description
1 polymer ?
#
loop_
_entity_poly.entity_id
_entity_poly.type
_entity_poly.pdbx_seq_one_letter_code
_entity_poly.pdbx_strand_id
1 'polypeptide(L)'
;MTKTGEYSGRVLICSGGRFESQANAQIRESIMAGWAECFGEENVVAANISGAAAAIRYLKPTIVFGIGSYLPESTYFGEVNREAKKIGAATVFWATEDPYEQDANYRIANDFDAIFSCERWGSNFYTRKDVWHLPLAACPKLHYRPINEAVERTIDVLFCGVAFTNRKDIVRGLLPSLRNLNIKIIGPGWGELGIGFSDARLEKEQLVQFYQRSKLVLNLGRSLNFENKRFMIAPSTPGPRTFEAAAAGALQVFHEDTYEIRRYYTKDEIPSFSNRREFDKLIATYLDNDALRLETAKKAQARTMADHTYGHRIRQALGILKENGILQS
;
A
#
# COMPACT_ATOMS: atom_id res chain seq x y z
N MET A 1 7.53 -14.42 24.63
CA MET A 1 7.34 -15.74 24.00
C MET A 1 7.30 -15.50 22.51
N THR A 2 8.37 -15.85 21.80
CA THR A 2 8.45 -15.79 20.33
C THR A 2 7.37 -16.70 19.76
N LYS A 3 6.37 -16.13 19.08
CA LYS A 3 5.40 -16.93 18.32
C LYS A 3 6.18 -17.71 17.27
N THR A 4 6.23 -19.01 17.40
CA THR A 4 6.59 -19.91 16.29
C THR A 4 5.63 -19.62 15.14
N GLY A 5 6.15 -19.33 13.95
CA GLY A 5 5.34 -18.99 12.77
C GLY A 5 4.30 -20.08 12.46
N GLU A 6 3.16 -19.65 11.89
CA GLU A 6 2.08 -20.54 11.42
C GLU A 6 2.55 -21.45 10.27
N TYR A 7 3.54 -20.99 9.50
CA TYR A 7 4.11 -21.71 8.36
C TYR A 7 5.57 -22.07 8.62
N SER A 8 5.99 -23.23 8.10
CA SER A 8 7.37 -23.71 8.15
C SER A 8 8.15 -23.38 6.87
N GLY A 9 9.48 -23.40 6.97
CA GLY A 9 10.38 -23.14 5.85
C GLY A 9 10.94 -21.73 5.86
N ARG A 10 11.69 -21.37 4.82
CA ARG A 10 12.34 -20.06 4.70
C ARG A 10 11.78 -19.30 3.52
N VAL A 11 11.61 -18.00 3.69
CA VAL A 11 11.16 -17.09 2.65
C VAL A 11 12.31 -16.15 2.30
N LEU A 12 12.66 -16.12 1.02
CA LEU A 12 13.56 -15.11 0.48
C LEU A 12 12.75 -14.03 -0.23
N ILE A 13 12.82 -12.80 0.26
CA ILE A 13 12.24 -11.63 -0.40
C ILE A 13 13.32 -10.97 -1.25
N CYS A 14 13.03 -10.74 -2.53
CA CYS A 14 13.95 -10.07 -3.45
C CYS A 14 13.30 -8.85 -4.12
N SER A 15 14.07 -7.78 -4.29
CA SER A 15 13.61 -6.54 -4.93
C SER A 15 14.73 -5.89 -5.72
N GLY A 16 14.37 -4.92 -6.57
CA GLY A 16 15.31 -4.05 -7.26
C GLY A 16 16.19 -3.26 -6.27
N GLY A 17 17.33 -2.80 -6.80
CA GLY A 17 18.43 -2.07 -6.15
C GLY A 17 18.12 -1.09 -5.00
N ARG A 18 19.21 -0.62 -4.33
CA ARG A 18 19.27 0.59 -3.47
C ARG A 18 18.73 1.88 -4.14
N PHE A 19 18.41 1.85 -5.43
CA PHE A 19 17.91 2.98 -6.23
C PHE A 19 16.38 3.06 -6.33
N GLU A 20 15.64 2.14 -5.71
CA GLU A 20 14.19 2.30 -5.57
C GLU A 20 13.85 3.48 -4.66
N SER A 21 12.70 4.13 -4.90
CA SER A 21 12.26 5.28 -4.11
C SER A 21 12.13 4.93 -2.61
N GLN A 22 12.28 5.93 -1.73
CA GLN A 22 12.07 5.76 -0.27
C GLN A 22 10.67 5.21 0.05
N ALA A 23 9.65 5.57 -0.74
CA ALA A 23 8.30 5.03 -0.57
C ALA A 23 8.26 3.51 -0.79
N ASN A 24 9.00 3.01 -1.78
CA ASN A 24 9.07 1.59 -2.08
C ASN A 24 9.81 0.85 -0.98
N ALA A 25 10.86 1.45 -0.38
CA ALA A 25 11.55 0.88 0.77
C ALA A 25 10.61 0.64 1.97
N GLN A 26 9.68 1.56 2.24
CA GLN A 26 8.70 1.41 3.32
C GLN A 26 7.69 0.30 3.06
N ILE A 27 7.24 0.16 1.81
CA ILE A 27 6.35 -0.95 1.42
C ILE A 27 7.08 -2.29 1.60
N ARG A 28 8.35 -2.38 1.19
CA ARG A 28 9.15 -3.61 1.38
C ARG A 28 9.27 -3.98 2.85
N GLU A 29 9.63 -3.04 3.72
CA GLU A 29 9.70 -3.27 5.18
C GLU A 29 8.36 -3.76 5.74
N SER A 30 7.25 -3.17 5.28
CA SER A 30 5.90 -3.52 5.73
C SER A 30 5.49 -4.93 5.27
N ILE A 31 5.83 -5.30 4.04
CA ILE A 31 5.62 -6.65 3.50
C ILE A 31 6.50 -7.67 4.26
N MET A 32 7.76 -7.34 4.53
CA MET A 32 8.67 -8.19 5.32
C MET A 32 8.09 -8.47 6.72
N ALA A 33 7.53 -7.45 7.38
CA ALA A 33 6.87 -7.63 8.67
C ALA A 33 5.65 -8.57 8.58
N GLY A 34 4.88 -8.52 7.49
CA GLY A 34 3.79 -9.46 7.25
C GLY A 34 4.25 -10.91 7.04
N TRP A 35 5.36 -11.10 6.32
CA TRP A 35 5.97 -12.43 6.19
C TRP A 35 6.50 -12.95 7.53
N ALA A 36 7.15 -12.09 8.31
CA ALA A 36 7.67 -12.44 9.63
C ALA A 36 6.57 -12.81 10.62
N GLU A 37 5.39 -12.17 10.54
CA GLU A 37 4.20 -12.58 11.30
C GLU A 37 3.79 -14.03 11.00
N CYS A 38 3.95 -14.48 9.75
CA CYS A 38 3.51 -15.79 9.28
C CYS A 38 4.57 -16.89 9.46
N PHE A 39 5.86 -16.59 9.25
CA PHE A 39 6.96 -17.58 9.24
C PHE A 39 7.91 -17.47 10.43
N GLY A 40 7.84 -16.40 11.23
CA GLY A 40 8.87 -16.05 12.22
C GLY A 40 9.96 -15.17 11.60
N GLU A 41 10.48 -14.20 12.37
CA GLU A 41 11.50 -13.24 11.90
C GLU A 41 12.78 -13.94 11.42
N GLU A 42 13.16 -15.06 12.04
CA GLU A 42 14.35 -15.83 11.71
C GLU A 42 14.28 -16.57 10.37
N ASN A 43 13.09 -16.75 9.83
CA ASN A 43 12.84 -17.49 8.60
C ASN A 43 12.64 -16.59 7.37
N VAL A 44 12.63 -15.27 7.56
CA VAL A 44 12.42 -14.30 6.49
C VAL A 44 13.69 -13.53 6.23
N VAL A 45 14.24 -13.67 5.03
CA VAL A 45 15.47 -12.99 4.61
C VAL A 45 15.15 -12.10 3.41
N ALA A 46 15.65 -10.86 3.42
CA ALA A 46 15.61 -10.00 2.25
C ALA A 46 16.99 -9.93 1.58
N ALA A 47 17.02 -10.01 0.26
CA ALA A 47 18.23 -9.83 -0.53
C ALA A 47 17.98 -8.86 -1.68
N ASN A 48 19.03 -8.12 -2.05
CA ASN A 48 19.00 -7.40 -3.31
C ASN A 48 18.94 -8.39 -4.48
N ILE A 49 18.30 -8.02 -5.59
CA ILE A 49 18.23 -8.86 -6.78
C ILE A 49 19.59 -9.40 -7.24
N SER A 50 20.65 -8.60 -7.15
CA SER A 50 22.02 -9.01 -7.53
C SER A 50 22.63 -10.08 -6.62
N GLY A 51 22.17 -10.19 -5.37
CA GLY A 51 22.59 -11.19 -4.40
C GLY A 51 21.60 -12.35 -4.21
N ALA A 52 20.41 -12.25 -4.80
CA ALA A 52 19.32 -13.18 -4.55
C ALA A 52 19.64 -14.61 -4.99
N ALA A 53 20.30 -14.79 -6.15
CA ALA A 53 20.71 -16.11 -6.64
C ALA A 53 21.66 -16.84 -5.66
N ALA A 54 22.65 -16.12 -5.11
CA ALA A 54 23.55 -16.66 -4.10
C ALA A 54 22.82 -16.98 -2.80
N ALA A 55 21.90 -16.11 -2.37
CA ALA A 55 21.07 -16.34 -1.19
C ALA A 55 20.20 -17.58 -1.34
N ILE A 56 19.61 -17.84 -2.52
CA ILE A 56 18.84 -19.06 -2.80
C ILE A 56 19.69 -20.31 -2.61
N ARG A 57 20.89 -20.35 -3.19
CA ARG A 57 21.81 -21.49 -3.08
C ARG A 57 22.16 -21.82 -1.64
N TYR A 58 22.35 -20.79 -0.80
CA TYR A 58 22.74 -20.95 0.59
C TYR A 58 21.55 -21.27 1.50
N LEU A 59 20.49 -20.46 1.42
CA LEU A 59 19.34 -20.53 2.34
C LEU A 59 18.39 -21.67 2.02
N LYS A 60 18.32 -22.10 0.75
CA LYS A 60 17.36 -23.07 0.22
C LYS A 60 15.91 -22.73 0.66
N PRO A 61 15.40 -21.54 0.30
CA PRO A 61 14.05 -21.12 0.69
C PRO A 61 12.97 -22.02 0.09
N THR A 62 11.84 -22.13 0.77
CA THR A 62 10.62 -22.76 0.21
C THR A 62 9.88 -21.80 -0.71
N ILE A 63 10.01 -20.49 -0.48
CA ILE A 63 9.38 -19.44 -1.28
C ILE A 63 10.42 -18.38 -1.63
N VAL A 64 10.49 -18.03 -2.91
CA VAL A 64 11.20 -16.85 -3.41
C VAL A 64 10.16 -15.82 -3.84
N PHE A 65 10.12 -14.70 -3.13
CA PHE A 65 9.09 -13.67 -3.25
C PHE A 65 9.67 -12.37 -3.80
N GLY A 66 9.43 -12.11 -5.08
CA GLY A 66 9.80 -10.87 -5.75
C GLY A 66 8.80 -9.75 -5.45
N ILE A 67 9.29 -8.54 -5.20
CA ILE A 67 8.48 -7.34 -4.98
C ILE A 67 9.08 -6.10 -5.63
N GLY A 68 8.24 -5.09 -5.85
CA GLY A 68 8.66 -3.76 -6.25
C GLY A 68 8.42 -3.47 -7.73
N SER A 69 9.14 -2.46 -8.21
CA SER A 69 9.09 -2.06 -9.62
C SER A 69 9.83 -3.08 -10.47
N TYR A 70 9.28 -3.37 -11.63
CA TYR A 70 9.92 -4.21 -12.63
C TYR A 70 10.29 -3.41 -13.87
N LEU A 71 10.41 -2.08 -13.77
CA LEU A 71 10.90 -1.19 -14.82
C LEU A 71 12.43 -1.02 -14.90
N PRO A 72 13.21 -1.00 -13.79
CA PRO A 72 14.65 -0.80 -13.91
C PRO A 72 15.30 -1.93 -14.70
N GLU A 73 16.09 -1.60 -15.73
CA GLU A 73 16.81 -2.60 -16.54
C GLU A 73 17.73 -3.49 -15.69
N SER A 74 18.27 -2.92 -14.60
CA SER A 74 19.09 -3.61 -13.60
C SER A 74 18.32 -4.65 -12.77
N THR A 75 17.00 -4.72 -12.89
CA THR A 75 16.16 -5.72 -12.25
C THR A 75 15.92 -6.87 -13.24
N TYR A 76 16.62 -7.99 -13.02
CA TYR A 76 16.50 -9.20 -13.84
C TYR A 76 16.27 -10.42 -12.94
N PHE A 77 15.10 -11.05 -13.08
CA PHE A 77 14.69 -12.19 -12.26
C PHE A 77 15.03 -13.56 -12.86
N GLY A 78 15.51 -13.62 -14.10
CA GLY A 78 15.80 -14.90 -14.76
C GLY A 78 16.82 -15.78 -14.02
N GLU A 79 17.88 -15.21 -13.43
CA GLU A 79 18.82 -16.01 -12.61
C GLU A 79 18.15 -16.48 -11.31
N VAL A 80 17.39 -15.61 -10.66
CA VAL A 80 16.62 -15.94 -9.44
C VAL A 80 15.66 -17.10 -9.70
N ASN A 81 14.90 -17.06 -10.79
CA ASN A 81 13.99 -18.13 -11.16
C ASN A 81 14.73 -19.45 -11.41
N ARG A 82 15.84 -19.43 -12.17
CA ARG A 82 16.63 -20.64 -12.44
C ARG A 82 17.15 -21.30 -11.16
N GLU A 83 17.68 -20.51 -10.22
CA GLU A 83 18.18 -21.06 -8.95
C GLU A 83 17.05 -21.56 -8.05
N ALA A 84 15.91 -20.87 -8.01
CA ALA A 84 14.73 -21.28 -7.26
C ALA A 84 14.19 -22.64 -7.76
N LYS A 85 14.11 -22.83 -9.09
CA LYS A 85 13.66 -24.09 -9.70
C LYS A 85 14.55 -25.28 -9.34
N LYS A 86 15.88 -25.10 -9.25
CA LYS A 86 16.83 -26.18 -8.88
C LYS A 86 16.54 -26.77 -7.51
N ILE A 87 15.96 -25.99 -6.60
CA ILE A 87 15.64 -26.42 -5.23
C ILE A 87 14.14 -26.68 -5.02
N GLY A 88 13.32 -26.55 -6.07
CA GLY A 88 11.87 -26.72 -5.99
C GLY A 88 11.16 -25.63 -5.19
N ALA A 89 11.73 -24.43 -5.07
CA ALA A 89 11.09 -23.31 -4.39
C ALA A 89 9.96 -22.71 -5.24
N ALA A 90 8.84 -22.35 -4.61
CA ALA A 90 7.79 -21.60 -5.27
C ALA A 90 8.28 -20.17 -5.56
N THR A 91 8.11 -19.71 -6.80
CA THR A 91 8.47 -18.36 -7.22
C THR A 91 7.22 -17.50 -7.39
N VAL A 92 7.16 -16.40 -6.66
CA VAL A 92 5.99 -15.51 -6.64
C VAL A 92 6.44 -14.06 -6.81
N PHE A 93 5.70 -13.27 -7.58
CA PHE A 93 5.95 -11.83 -7.69
C PHE A 93 4.74 -11.02 -7.26
N TRP A 94 4.93 -10.00 -6.41
CA TRP A 94 3.90 -9.01 -6.09
C TRP A 94 4.20 -7.68 -6.81
N ALA A 95 3.45 -7.41 -7.87
CA ALA A 95 3.49 -6.18 -8.65
C ALA A 95 2.83 -5.04 -7.87
N THR A 96 3.63 -4.35 -7.04
CA THR A 96 3.17 -3.25 -6.16
C THR A 96 3.01 -1.91 -6.87
N GLU A 97 3.40 -1.84 -8.14
CA GLU A 97 3.26 -0.65 -8.98
C GLU A 97 2.24 -0.82 -10.11
N ASP A 98 1.46 -1.91 -10.10
CA ASP A 98 0.31 -2.01 -10.99
C ASP A 98 -0.73 -0.91 -10.66
N PRO A 99 -1.42 -0.35 -11.67
CA PRO A 99 -1.33 -0.69 -13.09
C PRO A 99 -0.30 0.19 -13.82
N TYR A 100 0.48 1.00 -13.11
CA TYR A 100 1.33 2.07 -13.66
C TYR A 100 2.49 1.53 -14.51
N GLU A 101 2.87 0.27 -14.26
CA GLU A 101 3.93 -0.44 -14.98
C GLU A 101 3.37 -1.57 -15.87
N GLN A 102 2.06 -1.65 -16.07
CA GLN A 102 1.40 -2.82 -16.68
C GLN A 102 2.01 -3.21 -18.05
N ASP A 103 2.37 -2.24 -18.90
CA ASP A 103 2.92 -2.52 -20.24
C ASP A 103 4.28 -3.23 -20.18
N ALA A 104 5.00 -3.12 -19.06
CA ALA A 104 6.27 -3.78 -18.82
C ALA A 104 6.15 -5.16 -18.15
N ASN A 105 4.92 -5.70 -17.97
CA ASN A 105 4.71 -6.97 -17.27
C ASN A 105 5.46 -8.16 -17.90
N TYR A 106 5.81 -8.08 -19.19
CA TYR A 106 6.60 -9.10 -19.90
C TYR A 106 7.94 -9.42 -19.22
N ARG A 107 8.45 -8.49 -18.39
CA ARG A 107 9.70 -8.64 -17.63
C ARG A 107 9.58 -9.58 -16.43
N ILE A 108 8.37 -9.85 -15.96
CA ILE A 108 8.09 -10.78 -14.84
C ILE A 108 7.19 -11.94 -15.28
N ALA A 109 6.45 -11.78 -16.39
CA ALA A 109 5.39 -12.69 -16.81
C ALA A 109 5.85 -14.14 -17.05
N ASN A 110 7.13 -14.43 -17.26
CA ASN A 110 7.64 -15.78 -17.47
C ASN A 110 8.63 -16.26 -16.39
N ASP A 111 9.00 -15.38 -15.46
CA ASP A 111 10.04 -15.63 -14.44
C ASP A 111 9.47 -16.05 -13.08
N PHE A 112 8.15 -16.19 -12.95
CA PHE A 112 7.49 -16.54 -11.69
C PHE A 112 6.36 -17.55 -11.91
N ASP A 113 6.11 -18.41 -10.93
CA ASP A 113 5.00 -19.38 -10.96
C ASP A 113 3.66 -18.69 -10.71
N ALA A 114 3.65 -17.64 -9.89
CA ALA A 114 2.47 -16.82 -9.59
C ALA A 114 2.78 -15.32 -9.62
N ILE A 115 1.79 -14.52 -10.04
CA ILE A 115 1.83 -13.06 -9.92
C ILE A 115 0.66 -12.57 -9.10
N PHE A 116 0.93 -11.66 -8.17
CA PHE A 116 -0.08 -10.89 -7.48
C PHE A 116 -0.01 -9.45 -7.95
N SER A 117 -1.09 -8.92 -8.49
CA SER A 117 -1.21 -7.50 -8.82
C SER A 117 -1.80 -6.75 -7.64
N CYS A 118 -1.22 -5.59 -7.27
CA CYS A 118 -1.86 -4.71 -6.28
C CYS A 118 -3.12 -4.00 -6.80
N GLU A 119 -3.44 -4.17 -8.08
CA GLU A 119 -4.54 -3.51 -8.76
C GLU A 119 -5.51 -4.56 -9.32
N ARG A 120 -6.79 -4.41 -8.97
CA ARG A 120 -7.85 -5.34 -9.37
C ARG A 120 -8.05 -5.44 -10.88
N TRP A 121 -8.28 -4.34 -11.58
CA TRP A 121 -8.35 -4.31 -13.03
C TRP A 121 -7.02 -4.73 -13.67
N GLY A 122 -5.89 -4.28 -13.12
CA GLY A 122 -4.54 -4.66 -13.59
C GLY A 122 -4.37 -6.17 -13.75
N SER A 123 -4.83 -6.95 -12.77
CA SER A 123 -4.78 -8.43 -12.84
C SER A 123 -5.47 -9.05 -14.05
N ASN A 124 -6.47 -8.37 -14.65
CA ASN A 124 -7.20 -8.88 -15.82
C ASN A 124 -6.45 -8.70 -17.16
N PHE A 125 -5.36 -7.91 -17.17
CA PHE A 125 -4.60 -7.58 -18.38
C PHE A 125 -3.31 -8.40 -18.54
N TYR A 126 -3.10 -9.40 -17.69
CA TYR A 126 -2.02 -10.37 -17.85
C TYR A 126 -2.46 -11.48 -18.83
N THR A 127 -1.55 -11.92 -19.70
CA THR A 127 -1.81 -12.98 -20.70
C THR A 127 -1.57 -14.40 -20.16
N ARG A 128 -1.57 -14.58 -18.84
CA ARG A 128 -1.31 -15.85 -18.15
C ARG A 128 -2.34 -16.10 -17.05
N LYS A 129 -2.53 -17.37 -16.68
CA LYS A 129 -3.61 -17.79 -15.77
C LYS A 129 -3.33 -17.50 -14.29
N ASP A 130 -2.09 -17.70 -13.83
CA ASP A 130 -1.72 -17.69 -12.41
C ASP A 130 -1.44 -16.26 -11.94
N VAL A 131 -2.46 -15.41 -12.06
CA VAL A 131 -2.44 -14.00 -11.67
C VAL A 131 -3.67 -13.67 -10.85
N TRP A 132 -3.45 -13.06 -9.70
CA TRP A 132 -4.52 -12.67 -8.79
C TRP A 132 -4.35 -11.26 -8.27
N HIS A 133 -5.46 -10.63 -7.92
CA HIS A 133 -5.45 -9.35 -7.25
C HIS A 133 -5.16 -9.53 -5.75
N LEU A 134 -4.12 -8.86 -5.25
CA LEU A 134 -3.75 -8.77 -3.84
C LEU A 134 -3.42 -7.32 -3.47
N PRO A 135 -4.32 -6.61 -2.79
CA PRO A 135 -4.15 -5.19 -2.50
C PRO A 135 -3.10 -5.00 -1.40
N LEU A 136 -2.43 -3.84 -1.41
CA LEU A 136 -1.56 -3.44 -0.31
C LEU A 136 -2.36 -3.27 1.00
N ALA A 137 -1.65 -3.07 2.11
CA ALA A 137 -2.24 -3.19 3.44
C ALA A 137 -1.50 -2.32 4.48
N ALA A 138 -1.96 -2.37 5.73
CA ALA A 138 -1.25 -1.77 6.85
C ALA A 138 -0.23 -2.75 7.46
N CYS A 139 0.84 -2.22 8.05
CA CYS A 139 1.74 -2.98 8.91
C CYS A 139 1.48 -2.59 10.38
N PRO A 140 0.98 -3.52 11.23
CA PRO A 140 0.73 -3.25 12.65
C PRO A 140 1.94 -2.66 13.38
N LYS A 141 3.13 -3.26 13.21
CA LYS A 141 4.39 -2.82 13.84
C LYS A 141 4.73 -1.36 13.56
N LEU A 142 4.32 -0.88 12.39
CA LEU A 142 4.80 0.38 11.82
C LEU A 142 3.75 1.49 11.81
N HIS A 143 2.47 1.13 11.66
CA HIS A 143 1.39 2.09 11.43
C HIS A 143 0.37 2.13 12.56
N TYR A 144 0.22 1.04 13.34
CA TYR A 144 -0.78 1.01 14.40
C TYR A 144 -0.45 2.02 15.50
N ARG A 145 -1.45 2.82 15.87
CA ARG A 145 -1.39 3.67 17.07
C ARG A 145 -2.71 3.57 17.82
N PRO A 146 -2.70 3.42 19.16
CA PRO A 146 -3.94 3.51 19.91
C PRO A 146 -4.54 4.91 19.73
N ILE A 147 -5.86 4.97 19.57
CA ILE A 147 -6.53 6.27 19.50
C ILE A 147 -6.55 6.87 20.90
N ASN A 148 -5.83 7.99 21.07
CA ASN A 148 -5.77 8.73 22.31
C ASN A 148 -6.67 9.97 22.21
N GLU A 149 -7.71 10.00 23.05
CA GLU A 149 -8.69 11.09 23.10
C GLU A 149 -8.10 12.38 23.68
N ALA A 150 -7.03 12.29 24.47
CA ALA A 150 -6.33 13.44 25.04
C ALA A 150 -5.39 14.15 24.06
N VAL A 151 -5.14 13.59 22.87
CA VAL A 151 -4.30 14.25 21.87
C VAL A 151 -5.07 15.38 21.20
N GLU A 152 -4.55 16.59 21.34
CA GLU A 152 -5.09 17.78 20.68
C GLU A 152 -4.92 17.67 19.15
N ARG A 153 -6.02 17.80 18.42
CA ARG A 153 -6.04 17.76 16.95
C ARG A 153 -5.95 19.16 16.37
N THR A 154 -4.71 19.64 16.26
CA THR A 154 -4.41 21.00 15.79
C THR A 154 -4.52 21.18 14.28
N ILE A 155 -4.54 20.11 13.48
CA ILE A 155 -4.60 20.16 12.01
C ILE A 155 -6.04 19.87 11.59
N ASP A 156 -6.71 20.82 10.94
CA ASP A 156 -8.08 20.61 10.48
C ASP A 156 -8.14 19.59 9.35
N VAL A 157 -7.29 19.76 8.34
CA VAL A 157 -7.24 18.89 7.15
C VAL A 157 -5.79 18.57 6.78
N LEU A 158 -5.46 17.28 6.71
CA LEU A 158 -4.16 16.78 6.27
C LEU A 158 -4.27 16.07 4.92
N PHE A 159 -3.32 16.32 4.03
CA PHE A 159 -2.99 15.47 2.91
C PHE A 159 -1.48 15.25 2.86
N CYS A 160 -1.04 14.01 2.60
CA CYS A 160 0.37 13.71 2.36
C CYS A 160 0.53 12.85 1.11
N GLY A 161 1.20 13.39 0.08
CA GLY A 161 1.49 12.68 -1.16
C GLY A 161 1.97 13.61 -2.26
N VAL A 162 2.53 13.05 -3.33
CA VAL A 162 2.98 13.83 -4.50
C VAL A 162 1.80 14.53 -5.16
N ALA A 163 2.02 15.77 -5.60
CA ALA A 163 1.05 16.64 -6.25
C ALA A 163 0.84 16.27 -7.73
N PHE A 164 0.36 15.05 -7.98
CA PHE A 164 -0.07 14.64 -9.33
C PHE A 164 -1.20 15.53 -9.85
N THR A 165 -1.31 15.66 -11.17
CA THR A 165 -2.29 16.55 -11.83
C THR A 165 -3.71 16.33 -11.30
N ASN A 166 -4.17 15.07 -11.21
CA ASN A 166 -5.50 14.74 -10.69
C ASN A 166 -5.71 15.24 -9.25
N ARG A 167 -4.68 15.12 -8.39
CA ARG A 167 -4.75 15.60 -7.00
C ARG A 167 -4.73 17.11 -6.93
N LYS A 168 -3.92 17.79 -7.75
CA LYS A 168 -3.92 19.25 -7.86
C LYS A 168 -5.29 19.76 -8.25
N ASP A 169 -5.94 19.12 -9.22
CA ASP A 169 -7.26 19.53 -9.70
C ASP A 169 -8.35 19.33 -8.64
N ILE A 170 -8.35 18.19 -7.94
CA ILE A 170 -9.25 17.96 -6.79
C ILE A 170 -9.01 19.03 -5.73
N VAL A 171 -7.77 19.22 -5.27
CA VAL A 171 -7.45 20.17 -4.20
C VAL A 171 -7.80 21.60 -4.60
N ARG A 172 -7.55 22.00 -5.86
CA ARG A 172 -7.98 23.30 -6.41
C ARG A 172 -9.49 23.47 -6.33
N GLY A 173 -10.26 22.43 -6.68
CA GLY A 173 -11.71 22.42 -6.54
C GLY A 173 -12.20 22.55 -5.10
N LEU A 174 -11.43 22.07 -4.13
CA LEU A 174 -11.73 22.16 -2.69
C LEU A 174 -11.22 23.44 -2.02
N LEU A 175 -10.35 24.23 -2.67
CA LEU A 175 -9.74 25.44 -2.10
C LEU A 175 -10.75 26.41 -1.44
N PRO A 176 -11.94 26.69 -2.01
CA PRO A 176 -12.89 27.60 -1.35
C PRO A 176 -13.29 27.14 0.07
N SER A 177 -13.25 25.84 0.33
CA SER A 177 -13.60 25.23 1.62
C SER A 177 -12.37 25.06 2.51
N LEU A 178 -11.19 24.88 1.92
CA LEU A 178 -9.93 24.68 2.65
C LEU A 178 -9.29 25.99 3.14
N ARG A 179 -9.52 27.13 2.49
CA ARG A 179 -8.83 28.40 2.76
C ARG A 179 -9.00 28.96 4.17
N ASN A 180 -10.07 28.58 4.87
CA ASN A 180 -10.36 29.04 6.23
C ASN A 180 -9.97 28.02 7.31
N LEU A 181 -9.29 26.94 6.92
CA LEU A 181 -8.93 25.82 7.80
C LEU A 181 -7.41 25.81 8.03
N ASN A 182 -6.98 25.29 9.18
CA ASN A 182 -5.58 24.97 9.41
C ASN A 182 -5.19 23.70 8.65
N ILE A 183 -4.84 23.88 7.37
CA ILE A 183 -4.49 22.77 6.48
C ILE A 183 -3.00 22.43 6.52
N LYS A 184 -2.70 21.16 6.26
CA LYS A 184 -1.35 20.69 5.93
C LYS A 184 -1.43 19.78 4.69
N ILE A 185 -1.04 20.30 3.54
CA ILE A 185 -0.97 19.57 2.27
C ILE A 185 0.50 19.43 1.89
N ILE A 186 1.05 18.24 2.06
CA ILE A 186 2.49 18.01 2.11
C ILE A 186 2.93 16.98 1.07
N GLY A 187 4.02 17.27 0.38
CA GLY A 187 4.67 16.38 -0.57
C GLY A 187 5.19 17.13 -1.80
N PRO A 188 6.02 16.50 -2.64
CA PRO A 188 6.60 17.17 -3.79
C PRO A 188 5.55 17.75 -4.75
N GLY A 189 5.69 19.03 -5.09
CA GLY A 189 4.90 19.77 -6.08
C GLY A 189 3.73 20.57 -5.51
N TRP A 190 3.61 20.71 -4.19
CA TRP A 190 2.56 21.48 -3.52
C TRP A 190 3.00 22.91 -3.13
N GLY A 191 4.30 23.17 -2.95
CA GLY A 191 4.79 24.40 -2.30
C GLY A 191 4.33 25.73 -2.93
N GLU A 192 4.11 25.73 -4.25
CA GLU A 192 3.66 26.91 -5.00
C GLU A 192 2.23 27.37 -4.67
N LEU A 193 1.43 26.55 -3.94
CA LEU A 193 0.05 26.87 -3.58
C LEU A 193 -0.08 27.74 -2.30
N GLY A 194 1.05 28.05 -1.65
CA GLY A 194 1.12 29.01 -0.55
C GLY A 194 0.91 28.41 0.85
N ILE A 195 0.31 29.19 1.74
CA ILE A 195 0.19 28.85 3.17
C ILE A 195 -0.57 27.53 3.36
N GLY A 196 -0.02 26.64 4.19
CA GLY A 196 -0.58 25.32 4.46
C GLY A 196 -0.14 24.24 3.46
N PHE A 197 0.57 24.61 2.39
CA PHE A 197 1.17 23.70 1.42
C PHE A 197 2.68 23.59 1.60
N SER A 198 3.27 22.43 1.34
CA SER A 198 4.71 22.21 1.50
C SER A 198 5.24 21.13 0.57
N ASP A 199 6.44 21.36 0.01
CA ASP A 199 7.18 20.35 -0.76
C ASP A 199 7.97 19.36 0.11
N ALA A 200 7.84 19.45 1.44
CA ALA A 200 8.53 18.57 2.37
C ALA A 200 8.19 17.09 2.11
N ARG A 201 9.19 16.23 2.32
CA ARG A 201 9.00 14.78 2.42
C ARG A 201 8.93 14.45 3.90
N LEU A 202 7.81 13.85 4.32
CA LEU A 202 7.64 13.43 5.71
C LEU A 202 8.26 12.04 5.90
N GLU A 203 9.02 11.93 6.98
CA GLU A 203 9.38 10.62 7.51
C GLU A 203 8.14 9.90 8.05
N LYS A 204 8.23 8.58 8.11
CA LYS A 204 7.11 7.71 8.44
C LYS A 204 6.49 8.03 9.81
N GLU A 205 7.32 8.10 10.84
CA GLU A 205 6.88 8.40 12.20
C GLU A 205 6.23 9.78 12.26
N GLN A 206 6.78 10.75 11.52
CA GLN A 206 6.23 12.09 11.44
C GLN A 206 4.84 12.09 10.78
N LEU A 207 4.64 11.32 9.72
CA LEU A 207 3.32 11.19 9.09
C LEU A 207 2.30 10.54 10.04
N VAL A 208 2.69 9.51 10.79
CA VAL A 208 1.83 8.89 11.81
C VAL A 208 1.46 9.89 12.91
N GLN A 209 2.41 10.71 13.38
CA GLN A 209 2.12 11.79 14.32
C GLN A 209 1.17 12.84 13.74
N PHE A 210 1.28 13.13 12.44
CA PHE A 210 0.38 14.07 11.77
C PHE A 210 -1.03 13.49 11.69
N TYR A 211 -1.18 12.20 11.38
CA TYR A 211 -2.47 11.49 11.45
C TYR A 211 -3.15 11.65 12.82
N GLN A 212 -2.41 11.48 13.92
CA GLN A 212 -2.96 11.61 15.28
C GLN A 212 -3.38 13.04 15.62
N ARG A 213 -2.75 14.05 15.00
CA ARG A 213 -3.02 15.48 15.21
C ARG A 213 -4.00 16.07 14.21
N SER A 214 -4.51 15.25 13.28
CA SER A 214 -5.48 15.68 12.26
C SER A 214 -6.91 15.38 12.67
N LYS A 215 -7.80 16.34 12.42
CA LYS A 215 -9.25 16.13 12.49
C LYS A 215 -9.71 15.31 11.29
N LEU A 216 -9.26 15.65 10.09
CA LEU A 216 -9.59 14.96 8.84
C LEU A 216 -8.33 14.70 8.01
N VAL A 217 -8.23 13.49 7.46
CA VAL A 217 -7.21 13.13 6.47
C VAL A 217 -7.88 13.00 5.10
N LEU A 218 -7.50 13.84 4.15
CA LEU A 218 -7.87 13.68 2.75
C LEU A 218 -7.18 12.44 2.19
N ASN A 219 -7.96 11.51 1.66
CA ASN A 219 -7.43 10.36 0.96
C ASN A 219 -7.75 10.49 -0.53
N LEU A 220 -6.72 10.77 -1.32
CA LEU A 220 -6.83 11.03 -2.75
C LEU A 220 -6.05 9.96 -3.52
N GLY A 221 -6.74 9.28 -4.45
CA GLY A 221 -6.11 8.36 -5.40
C GLY A 221 -5.01 9.05 -6.23
N ARG A 222 -4.07 8.25 -6.74
CA ARG A 222 -3.10 8.71 -7.73
C ARG A 222 -3.58 8.24 -9.11
N SER A 223 -3.69 9.17 -10.06
CA SER A 223 -3.87 8.82 -11.47
C SER A 223 -2.57 9.17 -12.19
N LEU A 224 -1.95 8.15 -12.79
CA LEU A 224 -0.66 8.24 -13.47
C LEU A 224 -0.67 7.22 -14.61
N ASN A 225 -0.08 7.56 -15.75
CA ASN A 225 0.08 6.67 -16.90
C ASN A 225 1.54 6.67 -17.33
N PHE A 226 2.43 6.05 -16.54
CA PHE A 226 3.86 5.98 -16.86
C PHE A 226 4.13 4.92 -17.94
N GLU A 227 3.92 3.65 -17.62
CA GLU A 227 3.99 2.48 -18.50
C GLU A 227 2.66 1.71 -18.48
N ASN A 228 1.59 2.46 -18.74
CA ASN A 228 0.20 2.01 -18.82
C ASN A 228 -0.50 2.73 -20.00
N LYS A 229 0.13 2.69 -21.17
CA LYS A 229 -0.31 3.43 -22.36
C LYS A 229 -1.12 2.54 -23.29
N ARG A 230 -0.88 1.22 -23.29
CA ARG A 230 -1.58 0.29 -24.18
C ARG A 230 -3.07 0.17 -23.84
N PHE A 231 -3.39 0.03 -22.55
CA PHE A 231 -4.75 -0.20 -22.08
C PHE A 231 -5.32 0.96 -21.25
N MET A 232 -4.47 1.91 -20.83
CA MET A 232 -4.86 3.06 -20.01
C MET A 232 -5.75 2.65 -18.82
N ILE A 233 -5.31 1.61 -18.11
CA ILE A 233 -6.08 1.02 -17.00
C ILE A 233 -6.24 2.08 -15.91
N ALA A 234 -7.47 2.45 -15.61
CA ALA A 234 -7.75 3.37 -14.51
C ALA A 234 -7.54 2.64 -13.16
N PRO A 235 -6.68 3.14 -12.26
CA PRO A 235 -6.50 2.53 -10.95
C PRO A 235 -7.77 2.73 -10.11
N SER A 236 -8.25 1.65 -9.48
CA SER A 236 -9.41 1.66 -8.59
C SER A 236 -9.09 1.14 -7.19
N THR A 237 -8.10 0.26 -7.05
CA THR A 237 -7.71 -0.27 -5.73
C THR A 237 -7.15 0.85 -4.83
N PRO A 238 -7.66 0.99 -3.57
CA PRO A 238 -7.16 1.99 -2.63
C PRO A 238 -5.66 1.83 -2.37
N GLY A 239 -4.92 2.94 -2.39
CA GLY A 239 -3.49 2.94 -2.09
C GLY A 239 -3.20 2.58 -0.62
N PRO A 240 -1.94 2.20 -0.29
CA PRO A 240 -1.57 1.70 1.03
C PRO A 240 -1.92 2.70 2.14
N ARG A 241 -1.73 4.00 1.88
CA ARG A 241 -2.06 5.13 2.79
C ARG A 241 -3.48 5.05 3.37
N THR A 242 -4.43 4.45 2.66
CA THR A 242 -5.80 4.20 3.17
C THR A 242 -5.79 3.31 4.40
N PHE A 243 -5.06 2.21 4.33
CA PHE A 243 -4.93 1.25 5.42
C PHE A 243 -4.01 1.80 6.51
N GLU A 244 -2.93 2.49 6.13
CA GLU A 244 -1.98 3.07 7.08
C GLU A 244 -2.60 4.14 7.97
N ALA A 245 -3.37 5.07 7.40
CA ALA A 245 -4.06 6.12 8.15
C ALA A 245 -5.15 5.55 9.07
N ALA A 246 -5.88 4.52 8.60
CA ALA A 246 -6.86 3.83 9.44
C ALA A 246 -6.19 3.08 10.60
N ALA A 247 -5.08 2.37 10.35
CA ALA A 247 -4.29 1.73 11.42
C ALA A 247 -3.75 2.75 12.43
N ALA A 248 -3.38 3.95 11.99
CA ALA A 248 -2.96 5.04 12.87
C ALA A 248 -4.12 5.72 13.64
N GLY A 249 -5.36 5.30 13.40
CA GLY A 249 -6.54 5.83 14.11
C GLY A 249 -6.98 7.21 13.63
N ALA A 250 -6.69 7.56 12.37
CA ALA A 250 -7.16 8.81 11.77
C ALA A 250 -8.51 8.64 11.08
N LEU A 251 -9.37 9.66 11.24
CA LEU A 251 -10.53 9.83 10.39
C LEU A 251 -10.08 10.23 8.98
N GLN A 252 -10.59 9.50 7.99
CA GLN A 252 -10.32 9.76 6.59
C GLN A 252 -11.59 10.20 5.87
N VAL A 253 -11.41 11.02 4.84
CA VAL A 253 -12.44 11.26 3.81
C VAL A 253 -11.85 10.91 2.46
N PHE A 254 -12.46 9.92 1.81
CA PHE A 254 -11.94 9.33 0.58
C PHE A 254 -12.56 9.99 -0.65
N HIS A 255 -11.73 10.41 -1.60
CA HIS A 255 -12.23 10.85 -2.91
C HIS A 255 -12.65 9.63 -3.73
N GLU A 256 -13.95 9.42 -3.89
CA GLU A 256 -14.52 8.22 -4.51
C GLU A 256 -14.72 8.45 -6.01
N ASP A 257 -13.66 8.15 -6.77
CA ASP A 257 -13.68 8.10 -8.25
C ASP A 257 -14.23 6.76 -8.78
N THR A 258 -14.11 5.70 -7.97
CA THR A 258 -14.61 4.36 -8.26
C THR A 258 -15.22 3.74 -7.01
N TYR A 259 -16.12 2.78 -7.17
CA TYR A 259 -16.80 2.13 -6.04
C TYR A 259 -15.94 1.06 -5.33
N GLU A 260 -14.68 0.84 -5.75
CA GLU A 260 -13.87 -0.27 -5.24
C GLU A 260 -13.54 -0.15 -3.75
N ILE A 261 -13.43 1.06 -3.20
CA ILE A 261 -13.22 1.26 -1.75
C ILE A 261 -14.25 0.52 -0.89
N ARG A 262 -15.47 0.30 -1.41
CA ARG A 262 -16.56 -0.41 -0.72
C ARG A 262 -16.37 -1.91 -0.57
N ARG A 263 -15.34 -2.47 -1.21
CA ARG A 263 -14.88 -3.83 -0.95
C ARG A 263 -14.01 -3.94 0.32
N TYR A 264 -13.56 -2.81 0.86
CA TYR A 264 -12.67 -2.73 2.02
C TYR A 264 -13.33 -2.03 3.20
N TYR A 265 -14.01 -0.91 2.93
CA TYR A 265 -14.63 -0.09 3.96
C TYR A 265 -16.03 0.37 3.54
N THR A 266 -16.97 0.24 4.46
CA THR A 266 -18.30 0.86 4.39
C THR A 266 -18.19 2.39 4.49
N LYS A 267 -19.30 3.09 4.23
CA LYS A 267 -19.37 4.56 4.38
C LYS A 267 -19.28 5.01 5.84
N ASP A 268 -19.63 4.13 6.78
CA ASP A 268 -19.58 4.41 8.22
C ASP A 268 -18.16 4.21 8.79
N GLU A 269 -17.32 3.44 8.11
CA GLU A 269 -15.91 3.28 8.43
C GLU A 269 -15.06 4.35 7.74
N ILE A 270 -15.21 4.52 6.41
CA ILE A 270 -14.54 5.56 5.64
C ILE A 270 -15.57 6.34 4.80
N PRO A 271 -15.95 7.55 5.25
CA PRO A 271 -16.77 8.46 4.46
C PRO A 271 -16.10 8.84 3.15
N SER A 272 -16.90 9.12 2.12
CA SER A 272 -16.40 9.56 0.82
C SER A 272 -17.10 10.80 0.29
N PHE A 273 -16.43 11.44 -0.67
CA PHE A 273 -16.98 12.50 -1.49
C PHE A 273 -16.50 12.31 -2.93
N SER A 274 -17.30 12.76 -3.91
CA SER A 274 -16.89 12.79 -5.33
C SER A 274 -16.91 14.22 -5.89
N ASN A 275 -17.30 15.21 -5.08
CA ASN A 275 -17.37 16.61 -5.46
C ASN A 275 -17.28 17.54 -4.23
N ARG A 276 -17.10 18.83 -4.47
CA ARG A 276 -16.99 19.85 -3.42
C ARG A 276 -18.22 19.89 -2.50
N ARG A 277 -19.43 19.78 -3.03
CA ARG A 277 -20.67 19.87 -2.21
C ARG A 277 -20.73 18.74 -1.18
N GLU A 278 -20.30 17.53 -1.55
CA GLU A 278 -20.20 16.41 -0.61
C GLU A 278 -19.07 16.60 0.39
N PHE A 279 -17.91 17.10 -0.06
CA PHE A 279 -16.82 17.46 0.83
C PHE A 279 -17.25 18.49 1.89
N ASP A 280 -17.97 19.54 1.49
CA ASP A 280 -18.48 20.58 2.39
C ASP A 280 -19.42 20.00 3.45
N LYS A 281 -20.25 19.01 3.09
CA LYS A 281 -21.09 18.28 4.05
C LYS A 281 -20.26 17.48 5.04
N LEU A 282 -19.20 16.82 4.59
CA LEU A 282 -18.30 16.09 5.48
C LEU A 282 -17.57 17.04 6.44
N ILE A 283 -17.10 18.20 5.96
CA ILE A 283 -16.51 19.23 6.82
C ILE A 283 -17.51 19.68 7.89
N ALA A 284 -18.73 20.06 7.50
CA ALA A 284 -19.77 20.47 8.44
C ALA A 284 -20.15 19.38 9.45
N THR A 285 -20.07 18.11 9.05
CA THR A 285 -20.43 16.96 9.89
C THR A 285 -19.34 16.63 10.91
N TYR A 286 -18.08 16.66 10.48
CA TYR A 286 -16.97 16.10 11.26
C TYR A 286 -16.09 17.14 11.93
N LEU A 287 -15.91 18.34 11.37
CA LEU A 287 -14.83 19.24 11.80
C LEU A 287 -14.93 19.68 13.27
N ASP A 288 -16.15 19.86 13.79
CA ASP A 288 -16.41 20.28 15.18
C ASP A 288 -17.08 19.19 16.02
N ASN A 289 -17.17 17.96 15.51
CA ASN A 289 -17.80 16.82 16.19
C ASN A 289 -16.78 15.74 16.60
N ASP A 290 -16.07 15.98 17.70
CA ASP A 290 -15.01 15.12 18.22
C ASP A 290 -15.46 13.67 18.46
N ALA A 291 -16.65 13.49 19.04
CA ALA A 291 -17.20 12.18 19.34
C ALA A 291 -17.43 11.37 18.06
N LEU A 292 -18.04 11.98 17.04
CA LEU A 292 -18.28 11.31 15.76
C LEU A 292 -16.97 11.01 15.02
N ARG A 293 -16.00 11.94 15.00
CA ARG A 293 -14.68 11.69 14.39
C ARG A 293 -14.01 10.47 15.00
N LEU A 294 -14.04 10.42 16.33
CA LEU A 294 -13.45 9.35 17.12
C LEU A 294 -14.15 8.00 16.87
N GLU A 295 -15.48 7.99 16.85
CA GLU A 295 -16.26 6.79 16.56
C GLU A 295 -15.94 6.23 15.16
N THR A 296 -15.96 7.09 14.13
CA THR A 296 -15.65 6.69 12.75
C THR A 296 -14.20 6.21 12.61
N ALA A 297 -13.23 6.89 13.23
CA ALA A 297 -11.84 6.46 13.22
C ALA A 297 -11.65 5.09 13.92
N LYS A 298 -12.34 4.84 15.05
CA LYS A 298 -12.34 3.55 15.74
C LYS A 298 -12.88 2.43 14.85
N LYS A 299 -13.97 2.67 14.11
CA LYS A 299 -14.53 1.70 13.14
C LYS A 299 -13.53 1.36 12.04
N ALA A 300 -12.93 2.37 11.40
CA ALA A 300 -11.93 2.15 10.35
C ALA A 300 -10.70 1.40 10.88
N GLN A 301 -10.16 1.80 12.04
CA GLN A 301 -9.01 1.14 12.65
C GLN A 301 -9.30 -0.32 12.99
N ALA A 302 -10.45 -0.61 13.59
CA ALA A 302 -10.87 -1.97 13.91
C ALA A 302 -10.96 -2.83 12.64
N ARG A 303 -11.60 -2.33 11.58
CA ARG A 303 -11.66 -3.00 10.27
C ARG A 303 -10.26 -3.29 9.71
N THR A 304 -9.36 -2.30 9.73
CA THR A 304 -8.00 -2.49 9.21
C THR A 304 -7.24 -3.58 9.95
N MET A 305 -7.32 -3.60 11.28
CA MET A 305 -6.61 -4.57 12.09
C MET A 305 -7.18 -5.98 11.96
N ALA A 306 -8.50 -6.10 11.73
CA ALA A 306 -9.16 -7.36 11.50
C ALA A 306 -8.87 -7.95 10.10
N ASP A 307 -8.86 -7.12 9.05
CA ASP A 307 -8.97 -7.64 7.67
C ASP A 307 -7.86 -7.15 6.72
N HIS A 308 -7.13 -6.09 7.09
CA HIS A 308 -6.31 -5.34 6.12
C HIS A 308 -4.88 -5.06 6.61
N THR A 309 -4.26 -6.07 7.20
CA THR A 309 -2.82 -6.07 7.50
C THR A 309 -2.03 -6.88 6.47
N TYR A 310 -0.73 -6.63 6.35
CA TYR A 310 0.13 -7.44 5.49
C TYR A 310 0.15 -8.92 5.89
N GLY A 311 0.06 -9.26 7.18
CA GLY A 311 -0.09 -10.66 7.62
C GLY A 311 -1.34 -11.32 7.03
N HIS A 312 -2.47 -10.61 6.95
CA HIS A 312 -3.67 -11.11 6.25
C HIS A 312 -3.43 -11.31 4.75
N ARG A 313 -2.71 -10.39 4.09
CA ARG A 313 -2.37 -10.52 2.66
C ARG A 313 -1.46 -11.70 2.38
N ILE A 314 -0.47 -11.94 3.25
CA ILE A 314 0.43 -13.09 3.11
C ILE A 314 -0.33 -14.39 3.29
N ARG A 315 -1.19 -14.51 4.33
CA ARG A 315 -2.06 -15.69 4.50
C ARG A 315 -2.97 -15.93 3.29
N GLN A 316 -3.57 -14.87 2.74
CA GLN A 316 -4.39 -14.95 1.53
C GLN A 316 -3.57 -15.45 0.32
N ALA A 317 -2.38 -14.89 0.10
CA ALA A 317 -1.49 -15.31 -0.98
C ALA A 317 -1.11 -16.78 -0.85
N LEU A 318 -0.71 -17.22 0.36
CA LEU A 318 -0.35 -18.62 0.63
C LEU A 318 -1.52 -19.57 0.41
N GLY A 319 -2.73 -19.18 0.81
CA GLY A 319 -3.96 -19.94 0.52
C GLY A 319 -4.16 -20.16 -0.97
N ILE A 320 -4.08 -19.08 -1.76
CA ILE A 320 -4.19 -19.13 -3.23
C ILE A 320 -3.11 -20.04 -3.83
N LEU A 321 -1.86 -19.93 -3.38
CA LEU A 321 -0.76 -20.76 -3.90
C LEU A 321 -0.96 -22.25 -3.58
N LYS A 322 -1.48 -22.58 -2.39
CA LYS A 322 -1.79 -23.97 -2.00
C LYS A 322 -2.97 -24.53 -2.80
N GLU A 323 -4.05 -23.78 -2.91
CA GLU A 323 -5.25 -24.19 -3.67
C GLU A 323 -4.96 -24.47 -5.15
N ASN A 324 -3.97 -23.78 -5.72
CA ASN A 324 -3.56 -23.93 -7.11
C ASN A 324 -2.35 -24.86 -7.30
N GLY A 325 -1.90 -25.56 -6.23
CA GLY A 325 -0.80 -26.53 -6.30
C GLY A 325 0.58 -25.93 -6.58
N ILE A 326 0.75 -24.61 -6.40
CA ILE A 326 2.01 -23.90 -6.59
C ILE A 326 2.91 -24.05 -5.35
N LEU A 327 2.29 -24.04 -4.16
CA LEU A 327 2.97 -24.29 -2.90
C LEU A 327 2.50 -25.64 -2.34
N GLN A 328 3.45 -26.53 -2.04
CA GLN A 328 3.14 -27.81 -1.41
C GLN A 328 2.79 -27.64 0.08
N SER A 329 2.00 -28.60 0.61
CA SER A 329 1.40 -28.56 1.95
C SER A 329 2.39 -28.38 3.09
#